data_AF-K7SMY3-F1
#
_entry.id   AF-K7SMY3-F1
#
_cell.length_a   1.000
_cell.length_b   1.000
_cell.length_c   1.000
_cell.angle_alpha   90.00
_cell.angle_beta   90.00
_cell.angle_gamma   90.00
#
_symmetry.space_group_name_H-M   'P 1'
#
loop_
_entity.id
_entity.type
_entity.pdbx_description
1 polymer ?
#
loop_
_entity_poly.entity_id
_entity_poly.type
_entity_poly.pdbx_seq_one_letter_code
_entity_poly.pdbx_strand_id
1 'polypeptide(L)'
;MVPGGRRSAATSFANHVDNHKERDMSRTTTVHLLRHGEVDNPTGVLYGRMDGFHLTPLGRQMAARAAEYFAQVPLSVLVSSPLERARETIAPVAALHPDVEVRLVEDVIEATNAFEGQVFGRDNKALKDPHNWRLVLNPLRPSWGEPYKAIAARMTRAVLRAADEAGPGGQALIVSHQLPIWIARCAAEGRRLPHDPRSRQCSLASVTSIGVLDGRIVRVDYAEPAIDLVPSKDRRANISAGSGDASGVGAGAAH
;
A
#
# COMPACT_ATOMS: atom_id res chain seq x y z
N MET A 1 -64.46 18.17 14.69
CA MET A 1 -64.07 16.79 15.06
C MET A 1 -63.14 16.29 13.97
N VAL A 2 -61.83 16.22 14.24
CA VAL A 2 -60.79 15.89 13.24
C VAL A 2 -60.45 14.39 13.35
N PRO A 3 -60.42 13.60 12.27
CA PRO A 3 -59.92 12.24 12.33
C PRO A 3 -58.39 12.21 12.17
N GLY A 4 -57.71 11.69 13.19
CA GLY A 4 -56.26 11.51 13.24
C GLY A 4 -55.77 10.32 12.41
N GLY A 5 -54.77 10.58 11.57
CA GLY A 5 -54.11 9.59 10.72
C GLY A 5 -53.16 8.68 11.49
N ARG A 6 -53.22 7.38 11.19
CA ARG A 6 -52.20 6.41 11.57
C ARG A 6 -51.03 6.52 10.57
N ARG A 7 -49.94 7.16 10.95
CA ARG A 7 -48.65 7.03 10.24
C ARG A 7 -47.97 5.74 10.70
N SER A 8 -47.51 4.96 9.73
CA SER A 8 -46.92 3.62 9.89
C SER A 8 -45.56 3.67 10.60
N ALA A 9 -45.39 2.88 11.67
CA ALA A 9 -44.16 2.79 12.47
C ALA A 9 -42.97 2.17 11.70
N ALA A 10 -43.22 1.35 10.68
CA ALA A 10 -42.18 0.72 9.87
C ALA A 10 -41.40 1.73 9.00
N THR A 11 -42.06 2.77 8.50
CA THR A 11 -41.41 3.83 7.69
C THR A 11 -40.50 4.72 8.54
N SER A 12 -40.80 4.88 9.84
CA SER A 12 -39.99 5.67 10.78
C SER A 12 -38.65 5.00 11.15
N PHE A 13 -38.64 3.67 11.28
CA PHE A 13 -37.42 2.92 11.64
C PHE A 13 -36.43 2.82 10.47
N ALA A 14 -36.92 2.55 9.25
CA ALA A 14 -36.06 2.53 8.05
C ALA A 14 -35.40 3.89 7.81
N ASN A 15 -36.17 4.98 7.84
CA ASN A 15 -35.64 6.34 7.71
C ASN A 15 -34.63 6.72 8.80
N HIS A 16 -34.78 6.18 10.01
CA HIS A 16 -33.85 6.43 11.11
C HIS A 16 -32.51 5.70 10.91
N VAL A 17 -32.55 4.44 10.46
CA VAL A 17 -31.34 3.64 10.17
C VAL A 17 -30.57 4.19 8.97
N ASP A 18 -31.26 4.63 7.93
CA ASP A 18 -30.63 5.21 6.74
C ASP A 18 -29.94 6.55 7.06
N ASN A 19 -30.59 7.39 7.88
CA ASN A 19 -30.00 8.66 8.35
C ASN A 19 -28.83 8.44 9.34
N HIS A 20 -28.76 7.31 10.02
CA HIS A 20 -27.58 6.93 10.83
C HIS A 20 -26.43 6.46 9.95
N LYS A 21 -26.68 5.61 8.95
CA LYS A 21 -25.66 5.18 7.99
C LYS A 21 -25.08 6.33 7.17
N GLU A 22 -25.92 7.25 6.70
CA GLU A 22 -25.45 8.44 5.97
C GLU A 22 -24.58 9.35 6.84
N ARG A 23 -24.94 9.52 8.11
CA ARG A 23 -24.11 10.27 9.08
C ARG A 23 -22.81 9.55 9.43
N ASP A 24 -22.82 8.23 9.52
CA ASP A 24 -21.60 7.47 9.76
C ASP A 24 -20.68 7.52 8.54
N MET A 25 -21.24 7.46 7.33
CA MET A 25 -20.47 7.62 6.09
C MET A 25 -19.87 9.02 5.96
N SER A 26 -20.61 10.09 6.29
CA SER A 26 -20.09 11.45 6.21
C SER A 26 -19.05 11.77 7.29
N ARG A 27 -19.08 11.06 8.43
CA ARG A 27 -18.06 11.15 9.49
C ARG A 27 -16.87 10.21 9.29
N THR A 28 -16.97 9.24 8.39
CA THR A 28 -15.88 8.26 8.17
C THR A 28 -14.70 8.94 7.49
N THR A 29 -13.60 9.07 8.22
CA THR A 29 -12.31 9.52 7.67
C THR A 29 -11.74 8.41 6.79
N THR A 30 -11.19 8.74 5.64
CA THR A 30 -10.59 7.73 4.74
C THR A 30 -9.08 7.95 4.62
N VAL A 31 -8.32 6.88 4.85
CA VAL A 31 -6.86 6.88 4.73
C VAL A 31 -6.47 6.01 3.55
N HIS A 32 -5.87 6.61 2.53
CA HIS A 32 -5.41 5.95 1.33
C HIS A 32 -3.96 5.47 1.50
N LEU A 33 -3.72 4.19 1.28
CA LEU A 33 -2.39 3.58 1.24
C LEU A 33 -2.00 3.36 -0.22
N LEU A 34 -1.06 4.17 -0.73
CA LEU A 34 -0.55 4.08 -2.10
C LEU A 34 0.78 3.33 -2.12
N ARG A 35 0.88 2.28 -2.94
CA ARG A 35 2.17 1.63 -3.22
C ARG A 35 3.00 2.53 -4.14
N HIS A 36 4.30 2.64 -3.90
CA HIS A 36 5.21 3.35 -4.80
C HIS A 36 5.15 2.83 -6.27
N GLY A 37 5.56 3.66 -7.22
CA GLY A 37 5.68 3.30 -8.65
C GLY A 37 6.84 2.34 -8.95
N GLU A 38 7.01 1.95 -10.21
CA GLU A 38 8.11 1.07 -10.64
C GLU A 38 9.49 1.67 -10.31
N VAL A 39 10.40 0.82 -9.83
CA VAL A 39 11.76 1.18 -9.40
C VAL A 39 12.79 0.63 -10.38
N ASP A 40 13.84 1.41 -10.63
CA ASP A 40 15.00 0.99 -11.41
C ASP A 40 15.82 -0.02 -10.63
N ASN A 41 15.81 -1.28 -11.08
CA ASN A 41 16.53 -2.39 -10.43
C ASN A 41 17.14 -3.33 -11.47
N PRO A 42 18.16 -2.87 -12.21
CA PRO A 42 18.70 -3.60 -13.36
C PRO A 42 19.36 -4.93 -12.95
N THR A 43 19.80 -5.04 -11.69
CA THR A 43 20.46 -6.25 -11.17
C THR A 43 19.49 -7.26 -10.55
N GLY A 44 18.20 -6.89 -10.41
CA GLY A 44 17.17 -7.79 -9.87
C GLY A 44 17.40 -8.21 -8.43
N VAL A 45 18.05 -7.37 -7.62
CA VAL A 45 18.25 -7.64 -6.19
C VAL A 45 16.97 -7.39 -5.40
N LEU A 46 16.80 -8.10 -4.28
CA LEU A 46 15.81 -7.72 -3.30
C LEU A 46 16.32 -6.47 -2.57
N TYR A 47 15.83 -5.29 -2.95
CA TYR A 47 16.36 -4.04 -2.38
C TYR A 47 15.78 -3.68 -1.02
N GLY A 48 14.58 -4.14 -0.65
CA GLY A 48 14.02 -3.92 0.70
C GLY A 48 14.09 -2.46 1.17
N ARG A 49 14.88 -2.19 2.22
CA ARG A 49 15.12 -0.85 2.78
C ARG A 49 16.40 -0.15 2.28
N MET A 50 17.12 -0.72 1.32
CA MET A 50 18.33 -0.12 0.76
C MET A 50 18.05 1.24 0.09
N ASP A 51 18.99 2.16 0.27
CA ASP A 51 19.01 3.48 -0.39
C ASP A 51 19.40 3.37 -1.88
N GLY A 52 19.20 4.44 -2.64
CA GLY A 52 19.63 4.54 -4.04
C GLY A 52 18.71 3.85 -5.06
N PHE A 53 17.54 3.40 -4.64
CA PHE A 53 16.51 2.80 -5.49
C PHE A 53 15.42 3.81 -5.84
N HIS A 54 15.55 4.40 -7.03
CA HIS A 54 14.69 5.47 -7.55
C HIS A 54 13.66 4.95 -8.56
N LEU A 55 12.64 5.75 -8.86
CA LEU A 55 11.63 5.40 -9.87
C LEU A 55 12.22 5.38 -11.28
N THR A 56 11.80 4.41 -12.08
CA THR A 56 12.03 4.40 -13.54
C THR A 56 11.22 5.51 -14.22
N PRO A 57 11.46 5.82 -15.51
CA PRO A 57 10.55 6.66 -16.28
C PRO A 57 9.09 6.18 -16.25
N LEU A 58 8.86 4.87 -16.28
CA LEU A 58 7.52 4.28 -16.13
C LEU A 58 6.98 4.48 -14.71
N GLY A 59 7.80 4.31 -13.68
CA GLY A 59 7.43 4.59 -12.30
C GLY A 59 7.01 6.03 -12.06
N ARG A 60 7.66 6.99 -12.73
CA ARG A 60 7.26 8.41 -12.70
C ARG A 60 5.92 8.64 -13.40
N GLN A 61 5.64 7.94 -14.49
CA GLN A 61 4.30 7.97 -15.13
C GLN A 61 3.23 7.39 -14.18
N MET A 62 3.53 6.30 -13.47
CA MET A 62 2.64 5.74 -12.46
C MET A 62 2.37 6.73 -11.31
N ALA A 63 3.40 7.46 -10.86
CA ALA A 63 3.24 8.52 -9.85
C ALA A 63 2.36 9.67 -10.36
N ALA A 64 2.49 10.06 -11.63
CA ALA A 64 1.60 11.03 -12.27
C ALA A 64 0.14 10.54 -12.33
N ARG A 65 -0.09 9.26 -12.65
CA ARG A 65 -1.44 8.66 -12.59
C ARG A 65 -2.03 8.67 -11.18
N ALA A 66 -1.21 8.45 -10.16
CA ALA A 66 -1.67 8.59 -8.78
C ALA A 66 -2.07 10.04 -8.47
N ALA A 67 -1.32 11.03 -8.95
CA ALA A 67 -1.70 12.44 -8.82
C ALA A 67 -3.02 12.77 -9.53
N GLU A 68 -3.23 12.28 -10.75
CA GLU A 68 -4.52 12.38 -11.46
C GLU A 68 -5.67 11.80 -10.63
N TYR A 69 -5.46 10.62 -10.04
CA TYR A 69 -6.46 9.95 -9.19
C TYR A 69 -6.82 10.76 -7.93
N PHE A 70 -5.85 11.45 -7.34
CA PHE A 70 -6.05 12.27 -6.13
C PHE A 70 -6.31 13.76 -6.40
N ALA A 71 -6.40 14.18 -7.67
CA ALA A 71 -6.51 15.59 -8.03
C ALA A 71 -7.76 16.30 -7.47
N GLN A 72 -8.85 15.56 -7.27
CA GLN A 72 -10.11 16.07 -6.75
C GLN A 72 -10.43 15.55 -5.34
N VAL A 73 -9.48 14.83 -4.72
CA VAL A 73 -9.65 14.33 -3.35
C VAL A 73 -9.11 15.39 -2.40
N PRO A 74 -9.90 15.92 -1.45
CA PRO A 74 -9.45 16.95 -0.51
C PRO A 74 -8.57 16.34 0.58
N LEU A 75 -7.34 15.95 0.20
CA LEU A 75 -6.36 15.40 1.12
C LEU A 75 -5.91 16.50 2.10
N SER A 76 -6.06 16.25 3.39
CA SER A 76 -5.62 17.16 4.46
C SER A 76 -4.37 16.66 5.19
N VAL A 77 -3.95 15.42 4.91
CA VAL A 77 -2.77 14.78 5.50
C VAL A 77 -1.99 14.02 4.44
N LEU A 78 -0.70 14.33 4.29
CA LEU A 78 0.23 13.61 3.42
C LEU A 78 1.37 12.99 4.24
N VAL A 79 1.57 11.68 4.07
CA VAL A 79 2.63 10.91 4.71
C VAL A 79 3.35 10.06 3.67
N SER A 80 4.66 9.97 3.77
CA SER A 80 5.46 9.08 2.94
C SER A 80 6.41 8.26 3.80
N SER A 81 6.71 7.04 3.35
CA SER A 81 7.93 6.36 3.76
C SER A 81 9.16 7.24 3.45
N PRO A 82 10.24 7.17 4.26
CA PRO A 82 11.45 7.94 4.01
C PRO A 82 12.23 7.49 2.76
N LEU A 83 11.95 6.29 2.22
CA LEU A 83 12.64 5.74 1.05
C LEU A 83 12.33 6.55 -0.23
N GLU A 84 13.34 6.72 -1.08
CA GLU A 84 13.33 7.66 -2.21
C GLU A 84 12.19 7.40 -3.18
N ARG A 85 11.99 6.15 -3.58
CA ARG A 85 10.85 5.74 -4.43
C ARG A 85 9.47 6.16 -3.91
N ALA A 86 9.27 6.17 -2.59
CA ALA A 86 8.00 6.60 -2.00
C ALA A 86 7.88 8.12 -2.04
N ARG A 87 8.96 8.83 -1.73
CA ARG A 87 9.06 10.30 -1.82
C ARG A 87 8.86 10.81 -3.25
N GLU A 88 9.43 10.12 -4.22
CA GLU A 88 9.23 10.42 -5.64
C GLU A 88 7.80 10.12 -6.10
N THR A 89 7.17 9.08 -5.54
CA THR A 89 5.78 8.76 -5.87
C THR A 89 4.80 9.78 -5.30
N ILE A 90 5.03 10.28 -4.08
CA ILE A 90 4.12 11.27 -3.46
C ILE A 90 4.28 12.68 -4.04
N ALA A 91 5.45 13.02 -4.59
CA ALA A 91 5.76 14.38 -5.00
C ALA A 91 4.76 14.98 -6.01
N PRO A 92 4.32 14.27 -7.08
CA PRO A 92 3.27 14.78 -7.97
C PRO A 92 1.93 15.01 -7.28
N VAL A 93 1.56 14.18 -6.29
CA VAL A 93 0.34 14.38 -5.51
C VAL A 93 0.47 15.62 -4.64
N ALA A 94 1.58 15.77 -3.93
CA ALA A 94 1.84 16.93 -3.08
C ALA A 94 1.82 18.26 -3.86
N ALA A 95 2.29 18.26 -5.11
CA ALA A 95 2.22 19.43 -5.98
C ALA A 95 0.78 19.90 -6.27
N LEU A 96 -0.20 19.00 -6.20
CA LEU A 96 -1.64 19.33 -6.35
C LEU A 96 -2.29 19.77 -5.02
N HIS A 97 -1.59 19.58 -3.89
CA HIS A 97 -2.04 19.88 -2.53
C HIS A 97 -1.01 20.76 -1.80
N PRO A 98 -0.72 21.99 -2.32
CA PRO A 98 0.42 22.80 -1.87
C PRO A 98 0.33 23.26 -0.40
N ASP A 99 -0.87 23.27 0.18
CA ASP A 99 -1.11 23.66 1.57
C ASP A 99 -0.90 22.52 2.57
N VAL A 100 -0.54 21.31 2.10
CA VAL A 100 -0.37 20.12 2.94
C VAL A 100 1.08 19.65 2.91
N GLU A 101 1.77 19.78 4.04
CA GLU A 101 3.14 19.30 4.19
C GLU A 101 3.23 17.76 4.11
N VAL A 102 4.18 17.26 3.31
CA VAL A 102 4.52 15.84 3.29
C VAL A 102 5.42 15.50 4.48
N ARG A 103 4.96 14.62 5.37
CA ARG A 103 5.78 14.13 6.49
C ARG A 103 6.36 12.75 6.21
N LEU A 104 7.64 12.59 6.52
CA LEU A 104 8.33 11.31 6.42
C LEU A 104 8.14 10.52 7.73
N VAL A 105 7.59 9.32 7.63
CA VAL A 105 7.24 8.51 8.81
C VAL A 105 7.84 7.11 8.69
N GLU A 106 8.58 6.70 9.73
CA GLU A 106 9.25 5.39 9.75
C GLU A 106 8.25 4.23 9.89
N ASP A 107 7.12 4.44 10.57
CA ASP A 107 6.07 3.43 10.76
C ASP A 107 5.51 2.87 9.43
N VAL A 108 5.74 3.54 8.29
CA VAL A 108 5.24 3.13 6.95
C VAL A 108 6.32 2.64 6.00
N ILE A 109 7.55 2.42 6.49
CA ILE A 109 8.67 1.86 5.70
C ILE A 109 8.44 0.38 5.29
N GLU A 110 9.14 -0.10 4.27
CA GLU A 110 9.15 -1.53 3.86
C GLU A 110 9.55 -2.44 5.03
N ALA A 111 9.12 -3.71 5.05
CA ALA A 111 9.60 -4.66 6.04
C ALA A 111 11.10 -4.93 5.87
N THR A 112 11.83 -5.13 6.97
CA THR A 112 13.21 -5.64 6.86
C THR A 112 13.22 -7.03 6.24
N ASN A 113 14.26 -7.32 5.46
CA ASN A 113 14.50 -8.67 4.95
C ASN A 113 15.99 -9.04 4.99
N ALA A 114 16.32 -10.17 5.60
CA ALA A 114 17.70 -10.67 5.71
C ALA A 114 18.30 -11.08 4.35
N PHE A 115 17.48 -11.18 3.31
CA PHE A 115 17.92 -11.41 1.94
C PHE A 115 18.16 -10.11 1.14
N GLU A 116 18.11 -8.95 1.78
CA GLU A 116 18.43 -7.68 1.13
C GLU A 116 19.81 -7.73 0.44
N GLY A 117 19.88 -7.17 -0.76
CA GLY A 117 21.07 -7.19 -1.61
C GLY A 117 21.31 -8.51 -2.36
N GLN A 118 20.54 -9.57 -2.12
CA GLN A 118 20.66 -10.83 -2.85
C GLN A 118 19.76 -10.84 -4.10
N VAL A 119 20.22 -11.48 -5.17
CA VAL A 119 19.47 -11.61 -6.42
C VAL A 119 18.32 -12.60 -6.25
N PHE A 120 17.09 -12.09 -6.26
CA PHE A 120 15.85 -12.87 -6.28
C PHE A 120 15.34 -12.95 -7.73
N GLY A 121 16.10 -13.68 -8.56
CA GLY A 121 15.72 -13.98 -9.94
C GLY A 121 14.85 -15.23 -10.08
N ARG A 122 14.53 -15.60 -11.32
CA ARG A 122 13.67 -16.75 -11.71
C ARG A 122 14.05 -18.08 -11.04
N ASP A 123 15.33 -18.24 -10.68
CA ASP A 123 15.87 -19.48 -10.11
C ASP A 123 15.85 -19.54 -8.58
N ASN A 124 15.42 -18.46 -7.89
CA ASN A 124 15.46 -18.32 -6.44
C ASN A 124 16.83 -18.74 -5.85
N LYS A 125 17.93 -18.28 -6.47
CA LYS A 125 19.29 -18.70 -6.09
C LYS A 125 19.58 -18.52 -4.60
N ALA A 126 19.08 -17.44 -4.01
CA ALA A 126 19.15 -17.19 -2.57
C ALA A 126 18.52 -18.31 -1.71
N LEU A 127 17.37 -18.88 -2.11
CA LEU A 127 16.74 -19.98 -1.36
C LEU A 127 17.49 -21.32 -1.52
N LYS A 128 18.31 -21.45 -2.56
CA LYS A 128 19.14 -22.64 -2.83
C LYS A 128 20.52 -22.55 -2.19
N ASP A 129 20.91 -21.39 -1.67
CA ASP A 129 22.18 -21.17 -0.99
C ASP A 129 22.18 -21.83 0.40
N PRO A 130 23.09 -22.78 0.69
CA PRO A 130 23.22 -23.41 2.01
C PRO A 130 23.44 -22.43 3.16
N HIS A 131 24.05 -21.26 2.91
CA HIS A 131 24.24 -20.23 3.93
C HIS A 131 22.91 -19.64 4.41
N ASN A 132 21.89 -19.66 3.54
CA ASN A 132 20.55 -19.14 3.80
C ASN A 132 19.62 -20.17 4.45
N TRP A 133 20.03 -21.44 4.59
CA TRP A 133 19.17 -22.48 5.14
C TRP A 133 18.72 -22.17 6.57
N ARG A 134 19.61 -21.58 7.38
CA ARG A 134 19.28 -21.16 8.75
C ARG A 134 18.11 -20.18 8.82
N LEU A 135 17.94 -19.37 7.78
CA LEU A 135 16.84 -18.42 7.65
C LEU A 135 15.53 -19.14 7.31
N VAL A 136 15.55 -20.16 6.45
CA VAL A 136 14.33 -20.87 6.02
C VAL A 136 13.94 -22.09 6.87
N LEU A 137 14.71 -22.42 7.92
CA LEU A 137 14.49 -23.57 8.80
C LEU A 137 13.08 -23.63 9.40
N ASN A 138 12.44 -22.49 9.66
CA ASN A 138 11.07 -22.44 10.16
C ASN A 138 10.20 -21.51 9.29
N PRO A 139 9.49 -22.04 8.28
CA PRO A 139 8.64 -21.22 7.43
C PRO A 139 7.45 -20.60 8.16
N LEU A 140 7.06 -21.13 9.33
CA LEU A 140 5.97 -20.60 10.17
C LEU A 140 6.44 -19.51 11.13
N ARG A 141 7.76 -19.37 11.33
CA ARG A 141 8.38 -18.25 12.06
C ARG A 141 9.55 -17.72 11.25
N PRO A 142 9.26 -16.97 10.16
CA PRO A 142 10.29 -16.39 9.33
C PRO A 142 11.28 -15.55 10.15
N SER A 143 12.52 -16.03 10.30
CA SER A 143 13.58 -15.25 10.95
C SER A 143 14.28 -14.29 9.98
N TRP A 144 13.86 -14.28 8.71
CA TRP A 144 14.44 -13.47 7.64
C TRP A 144 13.73 -12.14 7.44
N GLY A 145 12.76 -11.76 8.26
CA GLY A 145 12.11 -10.47 8.09
C GLY A 145 11.33 -10.00 9.31
N GLU A 146 10.78 -8.80 9.21
CA GLU A 146 9.99 -8.19 10.28
C GLU A 146 8.73 -9.03 10.59
N PRO A 147 8.42 -9.32 11.87
CA PRO A 147 7.22 -10.07 12.23
C PRO A 147 5.94 -9.39 11.71
N TYR A 148 5.05 -10.13 11.05
CA TYR A 148 3.81 -9.54 10.51
C TYR A 148 2.95 -8.82 11.53
N LYS A 149 2.95 -9.27 12.81
CA LYS A 149 2.26 -8.56 13.89
C LYS A 149 2.87 -7.19 14.19
N ALA A 150 4.19 -7.05 14.08
CA ALA A 150 4.87 -5.77 14.26
C ALA A 150 4.53 -4.82 13.10
N ILE A 151 4.57 -5.32 11.86
CA ILE A 151 4.16 -4.57 10.66
C ILE A 151 2.70 -4.10 10.80
N ALA A 152 1.78 -5.02 11.16
CA ALA A 152 0.37 -4.69 11.36
C ALA A 152 0.19 -3.61 12.43
N ALA A 153 0.90 -3.73 13.56
CA ALA A 153 0.83 -2.75 14.64
C ALA A 153 1.30 -1.35 14.19
N ARG A 154 2.47 -1.24 13.53
CA ARG A 154 2.98 0.06 13.07
C ARG A 154 2.15 0.69 11.96
N MET A 155 1.69 -0.11 11.00
CA MET A 155 0.80 0.39 9.95
C MET A 155 -0.55 0.83 10.52
N THR A 156 -1.10 0.10 11.50
CA THR A 156 -2.35 0.49 12.18
C THR A 156 -2.17 1.81 12.92
N ARG A 157 -1.05 2.01 13.64
CA ARG A 157 -0.74 3.30 14.27
C ARG A 157 -0.67 4.44 13.25
N ALA A 158 0.02 4.24 12.14
CA ALA A 158 0.14 5.25 11.08
C ALA A 158 -1.23 5.61 10.48
N VAL A 159 -2.07 4.60 10.20
CA VAL A 159 -3.43 4.80 9.68
C VAL A 159 -4.31 5.55 10.68
N LEU A 160 -4.36 5.11 11.93
CA LEU A 160 -5.20 5.74 12.95
C LEU A 160 -4.75 7.17 13.25
N ARG A 161 -3.44 7.43 13.28
CA ARG A 161 -2.89 8.78 13.45
C ARG A 161 -3.25 9.69 12.27
N ALA A 162 -3.09 9.20 11.03
CA ALA A 162 -3.47 9.98 9.85
C ALA A 162 -4.98 10.26 9.81
N ALA A 163 -5.80 9.32 10.27
CA ALA A 163 -7.25 9.52 10.38
C ALA A 163 -7.62 10.55 11.45
N ASP A 164 -7.00 10.47 12.63
CA ASP A 164 -7.22 11.42 13.73
C ASP A 164 -6.87 12.85 13.29
N GLU A 165 -5.72 13.02 12.65
CA GLU A 165 -5.25 14.32 12.18
C GLU A 165 -6.07 14.88 11.00
N ALA A 166 -6.58 14.02 10.11
CA ALA A 166 -7.48 14.45 9.04
C ALA A 166 -8.88 14.86 9.55
N GLY A 167 -9.26 14.37 10.73
CA GLY A 167 -10.54 14.66 11.37
C GLY A 167 -11.73 13.92 10.73
N PRO A 168 -12.94 14.02 11.33
CA PRO A 168 -14.14 13.35 10.85
C PRO A 168 -14.47 13.69 9.39
N GLY A 169 -14.66 12.67 8.55
CA GLY A 169 -14.93 12.84 7.11
C GLY A 169 -13.71 13.26 6.27
N GLY A 170 -12.56 13.52 6.91
CA GLY A 170 -11.32 13.91 6.24
C GLY A 170 -10.72 12.82 5.36
N GLN A 171 -9.73 13.19 4.56
CA GLN A 171 -9.02 12.27 3.66
C GLN A 171 -7.50 12.43 3.87
N ALA A 172 -6.80 11.30 3.99
CA ALA A 172 -5.35 11.25 4.16
C ALA A 172 -4.70 10.34 3.14
N LEU A 173 -3.48 10.63 2.72
CA LEU A 173 -2.67 9.77 1.85
C LEU A 173 -1.38 9.36 2.57
N ILE A 174 -1.09 8.06 2.51
CA ILE A 174 0.14 7.45 2.97
C ILE A 174 0.78 6.70 1.80
N VAL A 175 1.98 7.10 1.38
CA VAL A 175 2.76 6.34 0.38
C VAL A 175 3.71 5.38 1.07
N SER A 176 3.57 4.09 0.74
CA SER A 176 4.26 2.97 1.39
C SER A 176 4.63 1.87 0.37
N HIS A 177 4.83 0.66 0.85
CA HIS A 177 5.41 -0.47 0.11
C HIS A 177 4.50 -1.70 0.16
N GLN A 178 4.77 -2.66 -0.71
CA GLN A 178 3.85 -3.77 -0.96
C GLN A 178 3.49 -4.55 0.30
N LEU A 179 4.49 -5.00 1.07
CA LEU A 179 4.24 -5.86 2.23
C LEU A 179 3.55 -5.11 3.39
N PRO A 180 3.99 -3.91 3.82
CA PRO A 180 3.29 -3.11 4.82
C PRO A 180 1.82 -2.83 4.46
N ILE A 181 1.54 -2.40 3.22
CA ILE A 181 0.17 -2.13 2.78
C ILE A 181 -0.68 -3.41 2.81
N TRP A 182 -0.14 -4.51 2.31
CA TRP A 182 -0.87 -5.78 2.30
C TRP A 182 -1.15 -6.31 3.70
N ILE A 183 -0.20 -6.20 4.63
CA ILE A 183 -0.38 -6.60 6.03
C ILE A 183 -1.39 -5.68 6.73
N ALA A 184 -1.35 -4.37 6.48
CA ALA A 184 -2.34 -3.43 6.99
C ALA A 184 -3.75 -3.80 6.51
N ARG A 185 -3.90 -4.11 5.22
CA ARG A 185 -5.15 -4.60 4.63
C ARG A 185 -5.61 -5.90 5.26
N CYS A 186 -4.73 -6.89 5.41
CA CYS A 186 -5.09 -8.16 6.05
C CYS A 186 -5.58 -7.96 7.49
N ALA A 187 -4.92 -7.09 8.27
CA ALA A 187 -5.34 -6.76 9.62
C ALA A 187 -6.70 -6.06 9.64
N ALA A 188 -6.91 -5.08 8.76
CA ALA A 188 -8.17 -4.34 8.61
C ALA A 188 -9.36 -5.25 8.21
N GLU A 189 -9.12 -6.23 7.33
CA GLU A 189 -10.12 -7.21 6.88
C GLU A 189 -10.29 -8.41 7.83
N GLY A 190 -9.56 -8.47 8.95
CA GLY A 190 -9.60 -9.61 9.88
C GLY A 190 -9.03 -10.91 9.32
N ARG A 191 -8.18 -10.84 8.28
CA ARG A 191 -7.56 -11.99 7.62
C ARG A 191 -6.34 -12.48 8.37
N ARG A 192 -5.92 -13.72 8.06
CA ARG A 192 -4.64 -14.26 8.56
C ARG A 192 -3.48 -13.44 8.01
N LEU A 193 -2.58 -13.00 8.89
CA LEU A 193 -1.39 -12.26 8.51
C LEU A 193 -0.38 -13.13 7.73
N PRO A 194 -0.11 -14.39 8.13
CA PRO A 194 0.64 -15.32 7.28
C PRO A 194 -0.17 -15.63 6.02
N HIS A 195 0.47 -15.45 4.86
CA HIS A 195 -0.16 -15.59 3.55
C HIS A 195 0.86 -16.09 2.52
N ASP A 196 0.35 -16.57 1.39
CA ASP A 196 1.17 -16.80 0.20
C ASP A 196 1.53 -15.45 -0.43
N PRO A 197 2.82 -15.08 -0.58
CA PRO A 197 3.20 -13.83 -1.24
C PRO A 197 2.59 -13.64 -2.64
N ARG A 198 2.25 -14.73 -3.32
CA ARG A 198 1.64 -14.75 -4.67
C ARG A 198 0.18 -14.32 -4.70
N SER A 199 -0.50 -14.32 -3.55
CA SER A 199 -1.90 -13.93 -3.43
C SER A 199 -2.10 -12.47 -3.04
N ARG A 200 -1.03 -11.66 -3.03
CA ARG A 200 -1.08 -10.24 -2.65
C ARG A 200 -1.78 -9.44 -3.74
N GLN A 201 -2.90 -8.79 -3.40
CA GLN A 201 -3.52 -7.77 -4.24
C GLN A 201 -3.00 -6.40 -3.78
N CYS A 202 -1.88 -5.97 -4.39
CA CYS A 202 -1.23 -4.69 -4.15
C CYS A 202 -0.25 -4.41 -5.30
N SER A 203 -0.77 -4.11 -6.50
CA SER A 203 0.04 -3.81 -7.69
C SER A 203 0.77 -2.46 -7.54
N LEU A 204 1.79 -2.19 -8.37
CA LEU A 204 2.51 -0.91 -8.38
C LEU A 204 1.53 0.25 -8.58
N ALA A 205 1.69 1.33 -7.82
CA ALA A 205 0.76 2.46 -7.80
C ALA A 205 -0.72 2.11 -7.56
N SER A 206 -1.02 0.97 -6.92
CA SER A 206 -2.35 0.67 -6.39
C SER A 206 -2.63 1.41 -5.10
N VAL A 207 -3.93 1.61 -4.83
CA VAL A 207 -4.44 2.30 -3.65
C VAL A 207 -5.32 1.34 -2.85
N THR A 208 -5.00 1.16 -1.57
CA THR A 208 -5.90 0.53 -0.59
C THR A 208 -6.45 1.62 0.33
N SER A 209 -7.76 1.82 0.35
CA SER A 209 -8.39 2.86 1.18
C SER A 209 -9.01 2.26 2.42
N ILE A 210 -8.68 2.79 3.59
CA ILE A 210 -9.19 2.33 4.89
C ILE A 210 -10.10 3.42 5.46
N GLY A 211 -11.38 3.07 5.66
CA GLY A 211 -12.33 3.95 6.35
C GLY A 211 -12.24 3.76 7.86
N VAL A 212 -12.07 4.86 8.58
CA VAL A 212 -11.98 4.93 10.04
C VAL A 212 -13.13 5.76 10.59
N LEU A 213 -13.88 5.21 11.55
CA LEU A 213 -14.95 5.89 12.26
C LEU A 213 -14.76 5.67 13.76
N ASP A 214 -14.67 6.76 14.52
CA ASP A 214 -14.53 6.75 15.97
C ASP A 214 -13.37 5.81 16.43
N GLY A 215 -12.23 5.90 15.73
CA GLY A 215 -11.02 5.12 16.00
C GLY A 215 -11.08 3.64 15.56
N ARG A 216 -12.14 3.24 14.85
CA ARG A 216 -12.33 1.86 14.38
C ARG A 216 -12.31 1.79 12.86
N ILE A 217 -11.67 0.75 12.34
CA ILE A 217 -11.72 0.47 10.90
C ILE A 217 -13.09 -0.12 10.58
N VAL A 218 -13.80 0.51 9.63
CA VAL A 218 -15.17 0.14 9.23
C VAL A 218 -15.28 -0.23 7.75
N ARG A 219 -14.26 0.10 6.94
CA ARG A 219 -14.28 -0.11 5.49
C ARG A 219 -12.87 -0.33 4.94
N VAL A 220 -12.78 -1.17 3.91
CA VAL A 220 -11.58 -1.35 3.09
C VAL A 220 -11.99 -1.39 1.63
N ASP A 221 -11.40 -0.51 0.82
CA ASP A 221 -11.60 -0.46 -0.63
C ASP A 221 -10.24 -0.60 -1.36
N TYR A 222 -10.26 -1.00 -2.63
CA TYR A 222 -9.06 -1.17 -3.45
C TYR A 222 -9.25 -0.62 -4.86
N ALA A 223 -8.24 0.08 -5.37
CA ALA A 223 -8.22 0.64 -6.72
C ALA A 223 -6.82 0.49 -7.35
N GLU A 224 -6.77 0.45 -8.69
CA GLU A 224 -5.52 0.35 -9.45
C GLU A 224 -5.47 1.44 -10.55
N PRO A 225 -5.23 2.72 -10.17
CA PRO A 225 -5.31 3.84 -11.12
C PRO A 225 -4.34 3.76 -12.30
N ALA A 226 -3.21 3.06 -12.11
CA ALA A 226 -2.16 2.92 -13.12
C ALA A 226 -2.08 1.49 -13.71
N ILE A 227 -3.15 0.69 -13.62
CA ILE A 227 -3.12 -0.73 -14.03
C ILE A 227 -2.79 -0.93 -15.52
N ASP A 228 -3.13 0.05 -16.36
CA ASP A 228 -2.79 0.11 -17.77
C ASP A 228 -1.27 0.20 -17.98
N LEU A 229 -0.56 0.85 -17.07
CA LEU A 229 0.90 1.01 -17.09
C LEU A 229 1.66 -0.17 -16.46
N VAL A 230 1.01 -0.99 -15.62
CA VAL A 230 1.68 -2.13 -14.99
C VAL A 230 1.96 -3.21 -16.04
N PRO A 231 3.25 -3.54 -16.31
CA PRO A 231 3.60 -4.55 -17.29
C PRO A 231 2.91 -5.88 -16.98
N SER A 232 2.40 -6.58 -17.99
CA SER A 232 1.65 -7.83 -17.80
C SER A 232 2.40 -8.89 -16.98
N LYS A 233 3.74 -8.91 -17.09
CA LYS A 233 4.63 -9.78 -16.30
C LYS A 233 4.65 -9.43 -14.80
N ASP A 234 4.41 -8.17 -14.46
CA ASP A 234 4.53 -7.61 -13.11
C ASP A 234 3.20 -7.40 -12.40
N ARG A 235 2.07 -7.57 -13.10
CA ARG A 235 0.72 -7.59 -12.50
C ARG A 235 0.54 -8.66 -11.40
N ARG A 236 1.42 -9.67 -11.39
CA ARG A 236 1.51 -10.73 -10.36
C ARG A 236 2.90 -10.81 -9.72
N ALA A 237 3.73 -9.76 -9.83
CA ALA A 237 5.07 -9.77 -9.22
C ALA A 237 4.97 -9.64 -7.69
N ASN A 238 5.62 -10.57 -7.00
CA ASN A 238 5.38 -10.89 -5.59
C ASN A 238 6.50 -10.41 -4.66
N ILE A 239 7.47 -9.70 -5.22
CA ILE A 239 8.69 -9.22 -4.58
C ILE A 239 9.05 -7.88 -5.23
N SER A 240 9.52 -6.94 -4.41
CA SER A 240 10.15 -5.68 -4.84
C SER A 240 11.45 -5.98 -5.58
N ALA A 241 11.34 -6.53 -6.79
CA ALA A 241 12.46 -6.85 -7.66
C ALA A 241 12.55 -5.88 -8.86
N GLY A 242 11.61 -4.94 -9.01
CA GLY A 242 11.64 -3.94 -10.10
C GLY A 242 11.69 -4.55 -11.51
N SER A 243 11.91 -3.71 -12.51
CA SER A 243 12.04 -4.13 -13.91
C SER A 243 13.45 -4.66 -14.20
N GLY A 244 13.70 -5.93 -13.87
CA GLY A 244 14.84 -6.66 -14.42
C GLY A 244 14.54 -7.09 -15.87
N ASP A 245 15.27 -6.55 -16.85
CA ASP A 245 15.20 -7.04 -18.22
C ASP A 245 16.05 -8.31 -18.39
N ALA A 246 15.42 -9.35 -18.91
CA ALA A 246 16.03 -10.65 -19.22
C ALA A 246 16.56 -10.70 -20.68
N SER A 247 16.97 -9.57 -21.23
CA SER A 247 17.44 -9.45 -22.61
C SER A 247 18.73 -8.64 -22.66
N GLY A 248 19.87 -9.32 -22.51
CA GLY A 248 21.16 -8.63 -22.59
C GLY A 248 22.40 -9.44 -22.22
N VAL A 249 22.45 -10.75 -22.47
CA VAL A 249 23.73 -11.45 -22.58
C VAL A 249 23.76 -12.12 -23.95
N GLY A 250 24.03 -11.30 -24.96
CA GLY A 250 24.45 -11.79 -26.27
C GLY A 250 25.74 -12.58 -26.08
N ALA A 251 25.70 -13.84 -26.52
CA ALA A 251 26.87 -14.69 -26.62
C ALA A 251 27.98 -13.95 -27.36
N GLY A 252 29.10 -13.70 -26.68
CA GLY A 252 30.36 -13.38 -27.34
C GLY A 252 30.73 -14.58 -28.19
N ALA A 253 30.58 -14.44 -29.51
CA ALA A 253 31.12 -15.39 -30.47
C ALA A 253 32.64 -15.34 -30.36
N ALA A 254 33.22 -16.49 -30.08
CA ALA A 254 34.63 -16.74 -30.32
C ALA A 254 34.90 -16.60 -31.83
N HIS A 255 35.83 -15.71 -32.20
CA HIS A 255 36.96 -15.97 -33.08
C HIS A 255 37.90 -14.77 -33.07
#